data_AF-A0A7J6TGF5-F1
#
_entry.id   AF-A0A7J6TGF5-F1
#
_cell.length_a   1.000
_cell.length_b   1.000
_cell.length_c   1.000
_cell.angle_alpha   90.00
_cell.angle_beta   90.00
_cell.angle_gamma   90.00
#
_symmetry.space_group_name_H-M   'P 1'
#
loop_
_entity.id
_entity.type
_entity.pdbx_description
1 polymer ?
#
loop_
_entity_poly.entity_id
_entity_poly.type
_entity_poly.pdbx_seq_one_letter_code
_entity_poly.pdbx_strand_id
1 'polypeptide(L)'
;MHTNLVPFKNAHFLMTGFAPLTALSSNKYRKVSILDLVQQMMSKDNATLSCDPLNPGDPRNGIPRARFLASFAAFRGECPSGEVDEICHALQRDGSRWDMFFPDWIPNSISASICTVGHCEAGDSATMVSNNTSMYEVMDRLGACWDSMYKAKSHLYVYQQDGMSTEDMLESRNVLQYISDQYREFATYEDKFFGERGDHTINQQAIKSDEHQQIMEELVSLTETYIRTETRA
;
A
#
# COMPACT_ATOMS: atom_id res chain seq x y z
N MET A 1 -6.98 -15.69 -9.94
CA MET A 1 -5.76 -14.89 -9.81
C MET A 1 -5.42 -14.82 -8.32
N HIS A 2 -4.26 -15.33 -7.91
CA HIS A 2 -3.75 -15.16 -6.55
C HIS A 2 -2.68 -14.07 -6.64
N THR A 3 -3.03 -12.83 -6.31
CA THR A 3 -2.06 -11.74 -6.18
C THR A 3 -1.33 -11.97 -4.87
N ASN A 4 -0.01 -12.02 -4.91
CA ASN A 4 0.77 -11.97 -3.70
C ASN A 4 0.73 -10.52 -3.17
N LEU A 5 -0.11 -10.25 -2.18
CA LEU A 5 -0.23 -8.94 -1.53
C LEU A 5 1.04 -8.52 -0.77
N VAL A 6 1.99 -9.46 -0.58
CA VAL A 6 3.25 -9.25 0.13
C VAL A 6 4.40 -9.50 -0.85
N PRO A 7 4.82 -8.48 -1.61
CA PRO A 7 5.93 -8.61 -2.56
C PRO A 7 7.28 -8.79 -1.84
N PHE A 8 7.45 -8.22 -0.64
CA PHE A 8 8.68 -8.29 0.15
C PHE A 8 8.41 -8.80 1.56
N LYS A 9 9.37 -9.56 2.13
CA LYS A 9 9.24 -10.23 3.44
C LYS A 9 8.87 -9.27 4.59
N ASN A 10 9.43 -8.06 4.60
CA ASN A 10 9.21 -7.07 5.66
C ASN A 10 8.04 -6.11 5.38
N ALA A 11 7.46 -6.15 4.16
CA ALA A 11 6.37 -5.30 3.74
C ALA A 11 5.03 -6.06 3.74
N HIS A 12 4.60 -6.55 4.90
CA HIS A 12 3.36 -7.35 5.03
C HIS A 12 2.24 -6.63 5.79
N PHE A 13 2.42 -5.36 6.16
CA PHE A 13 1.37 -4.55 6.77
C PHE A 13 0.44 -4.02 5.70
N LEU A 14 -0.83 -4.43 5.78
CA LEU A 14 -1.85 -4.08 4.79
C LEU A 14 -2.75 -2.99 5.33
N MET A 15 -3.06 -2.04 4.46
CA MET A 15 -4.13 -1.06 4.66
C MET A 15 -5.41 -1.61 4.07
N THR A 16 -6.55 -1.30 4.69
CA THR A 16 -7.85 -1.60 4.12
C THR A 16 -8.64 -0.32 3.86
N GLY A 17 -9.44 -0.33 2.81
CA GLY A 17 -10.37 0.75 2.48
C GLY A 17 -11.75 0.17 2.22
N PHE A 18 -12.80 0.83 2.68
CA PHE A 18 -14.17 0.38 2.45
C PHE A 18 -14.97 1.47 1.73
N ALA A 19 -15.74 1.07 0.73
CA ALA A 19 -16.71 1.93 0.07
C ALA A 19 -18.03 1.19 -0.16
N PRO A 20 -19.18 1.87 -0.08
CA PRO A 20 -19.35 3.29 0.23
C PRO A 20 -19.41 3.55 1.75
N LEU A 21 -18.73 4.61 2.23
CA LEU A 21 -18.96 5.14 3.59
C LEU A 21 -20.05 6.21 3.52
N THR A 22 -21.27 5.85 3.95
CA THR A 22 -22.40 6.78 3.97
C THR A 22 -23.15 6.71 5.28
N ALA A 23 -23.67 7.85 5.72
CA ALA A 23 -24.60 7.89 6.85
C ALA A 23 -25.90 7.17 6.48
N LEU A 24 -26.51 6.48 7.45
CA LEU A 24 -27.76 5.72 7.27
C LEU A 24 -28.89 6.55 6.66
N SER A 25 -28.97 7.84 7.01
CA SER A 25 -29.98 8.77 6.48
C SER A 25 -29.81 9.08 4.99
N SER A 26 -28.57 9.03 4.50
CA SER A 26 -28.17 9.48 3.16
C SER A 26 -28.07 8.32 2.16
N ASN A 27 -28.04 7.09 2.65
CA ASN A 27 -27.91 5.87 1.83
C ASN A 27 -29.02 5.77 0.76
N LYS A 28 -30.24 6.20 1.08
CA LYS A 28 -31.40 6.14 0.16
C LYS A 28 -31.31 7.06 -1.06
N TYR A 29 -30.49 8.11 -0.99
CA TYR A 29 -30.43 9.15 -2.03
C TYR A 29 -29.21 9.01 -2.94
N ARG A 30 -28.28 8.09 -2.62
CA ARG A 30 -27.04 7.92 -3.35
C ARG A 30 -27.12 6.70 -4.26
N LYS A 31 -27.02 6.92 -5.57
CA LYS A 31 -26.67 5.86 -6.51
C LYS A 31 -25.16 5.85 -6.62
N VAL A 32 -24.53 4.72 -6.30
CA VAL A 32 -23.07 4.60 -6.35
C VAL A 32 -22.70 3.86 -7.63
N SER A 33 -21.85 4.45 -8.45
CA SER A 33 -21.27 3.76 -9.62
C SER A 33 -20.02 2.97 -9.21
N ILE A 34 -19.59 2.01 -10.03
CA ILE A 34 -18.37 1.25 -9.78
C ILE A 34 -17.15 2.18 -9.74
N LEU A 35 -17.12 3.20 -10.60
CA LEU A 35 -16.06 4.22 -10.59
C LEU A 35 -16.04 4.99 -9.26
N ASP A 36 -17.21 5.36 -8.73
CA ASP A 36 -17.30 6.05 -7.43
C ASP A 36 -16.82 5.15 -6.27
N LEU A 37 -17.13 3.85 -6.32
CA LEU A 37 -16.66 2.88 -5.32
C LEU A 37 -15.13 2.80 -5.32
N VAL A 38 -14.55 2.65 -6.50
CA VAL A 38 -13.10 2.54 -6.68
C VAL A 38 -12.36 3.82 -6.24
N GLN A 39 -12.85 4.99 -6.64
CA GLN A 39 -12.27 6.27 -6.21
C GLN A 39 -12.38 6.46 -4.70
N GLN A 40 -13.51 6.08 -4.10
CA GLN A 40 -13.69 6.17 -2.66
C GLN A 40 -12.79 5.19 -1.91
N MET A 41 -12.62 3.95 -2.38
CA MET A 41 -11.73 2.96 -1.76
C MET A 41 -10.28 3.46 -1.65
N MET A 42 -9.80 4.18 -2.67
CA MET A 42 -8.43 4.73 -2.68
C MET A 42 -8.32 6.06 -1.93
N SER A 43 -9.43 6.70 -1.57
CA SER A 43 -9.41 7.98 -0.85
C SER A 43 -8.92 7.79 0.58
N LYS A 44 -8.16 8.78 1.07
CA LYS A 44 -7.70 8.84 2.47
C LYS A 44 -8.85 8.78 3.49
N ASP A 45 -10.01 9.33 3.14
CA ASP A 45 -11.15 9.43 4.06
C ASP A 45 -11.79 8.07 4.35
N ASN A 46 -11.57 7.11 3.45
CA ASN A 46 -12.11 5.75 3.54
C ASN A 46 -11.06 4.72 3.95
N ALA A 47 -9.80 5.14 4.10
CA ALA A 47 -8.75 4.29 4.64
C ALA A 47 -9.02 4.01 6.12
N THR A 48 -8.86 2.76 6.54
CA THR A 48 -9.02 2.36 7.96
C THR A 48 -7.85 2.80 8.83
N LEU A 49 -6.74 3.19 8.20
CA LEU A 49 -5.54 3.70 8.84
C LEU A 49 -5.43 5.21 8.62
N SER A 50 -5.00 5.93 9.66
CA SER A 50 -4.74 7.36 9.59
C SER A 50 -3.40 7.63 8.88
N CYS A 51 -3.41 7.46 7.57
CA CYS A 51 -2.33 7.74 6.62
C CYS A 51 -2.95 8.12 5.27
N ASP A 52 -2.20 8.86 4.45
CA ASP A 52 -2.69 9.27 3.13
C ASP A 52 -2.14 8.34 2.02
N PRO A 53 -2.96 7.41 1.48
CA PRO A 53 -2.52 6.50 0.42
C PRO A 53 -2.29 7.20 -0.93
N LEU A 54 -2.71 8.46 -1.06
CA LEU A 54 -2.60 9.29 -2.26
C LEU A 54 -1.71 10.51 -2.03
N ASN A 55 -0.80 10.43 -1.06
CA ASN A 55 0.15 11.49 -0.77
C ASN A 55 1.10 11.69 -1.97
N PRO A 56 1.08 12.85 -2.67
CA PRO A 56 1.95 13.09 -3.82
C PRO A 56 3.44 13.24 -3.44
N GLY A 57 3.75 13.24 -2.15
CA GLY A 57 5.09 13.47 -1.62
C GLY A 57 5.47 14.96 -1.63
N ASP A 58 6.44 15.31 -0.79
CA ASP A 58 7.04 16.64 -0.76
C ASP A 58 8.57 16.52 -0.83
N PRO A 59 9.19 16.79 -2.00
CA PRO A 59 10.64 16.73 -2.17
C PRO A 59 11.42 17.66 -1.24
N ARG A 60 10.81 18.75 -0.74
CA ARG A 60 11.48 19.72 0.13
C ARG A 60 11.62 19.22 1.56
N ASN A 61 10.64 18.45 2.01
CA ASN A 61 10.58 17.89 3.36
C ASN A 61 11.09 16.44 3.41
N GLY A 62 11.55 15.90 2.27
CA GLY A 62 12.01 14.51 2.16
C GLY A 62 10.90 13.49 2.33
N ILE A 63 9.64 13.88 2.13
CA ILE A 63 8.48 12.99 2.25
C ILE A 63 8.32 12.25 0.91
N PRO A 64 8.54 10.93 0.87
CA PRO A 64 8.39 10.17 -0.36
C PRO A 64 6.92 10.08 -0.77
N ARG A 65 6.69 9.89 -2.06
CA ARG A 65 5.35 9.73 -2.62
C ARG A 65 4.76 8.38 -2.18
N ALA A 66 3.46 8.34 -1.92
CA ALA A 66 2.76 7.09 -1.67
C ALA A 66 2.77 6.21 -2.93
N ARG A 67 3.02 4.91 -2.78
CA ARG A 67 3.01 3.95 -3.89
C ARG A 67 2.23 2.70 -3.48
N PHE A 68 1.34 2.25 -4.36
CA PHE A 68 0.61 1.00 -4.24
C PHE A 68 1.48 -0.15 -4.74
N LEU A 69 2.01 -0.97 -3.81
CA LEU A 69 2.85 -2.11 -4.16
C LEU A 69 2.00 -3.27 -4.69
N ALA A 70 0.96 -3.64 -3.96
CA ALA A 70 0.03 -4.69 -4.35
C ALA A 70 -1.33 -4.41 -3.73
N SER A 71 -2.39 -4.52 -4.52
CA SER A 71 -3.76 -4.21 -4.11
C SER A 71 -4.73 -5.28 -4.56
N PHE A 72 -5.70 -5.56 -3.70
CA PHE A 72 -6.79 -6.47 -3.96
C PHE A 72 -8.11 -5.76 -3.68
N ALA A 73 -8.99 -5.71 -4.68
CA ALA A 73 -10.31 -5.12 -4.61
C ALA A 73 -11.37 -6.23 -4.60
N ALA A 74 -12.12 -6.34 -3.51
CA ALA A 74 -13.26 -7.23 -3.40
C ALA A 74 -14.55 -6.44 -3.58
N PHE A 75 -15.16 -6.57 -4.76
CA PHE A 75 -16.47 -6.01 -5.08
C PHE A 75 -17.57 -6.98 -4.64
N ARG A 76 -18.67 -6.43 -4.15
CA ARG A 76 -19.86 -7.18 -3.73
C ARG A 76 -21.09 -6.51 -4.31
N GLY A 77 -21.98 -7.29 -4.90
CA GLY A 77 -23.23 -6.80 -5.49
C GLY A 77 -23.32 -7.04 -7.00
N GLU A 78 -24.17 -6.27 -7.67
CA GLU A 78 -24.40 -6.39 -9.12
C GLU A 78 -23.33 -5.61 -9.90
N CYS A 79 -22.08 -6.08 -9.84
CA CYS A 79 -20.96 -5.49 -10.59
C CYS A 79 -20.62 -6.34 -11.82
N PRO A 80 -20.81 -5.83 -13.06
CA PRO A 80 -20.36 -6.52 -14.26
C PRO A 80 -18.83 -6.63 -14.28
N SER A 81 -18.30 -7.82 -14.54
CA SER A 81 -16.85 -8.04 -14.55
C SER A 81 -16.11 -7.18 -15.57
N GLY A 82 -16.69 -6.98 -16.76
CA GLY A 82 -16.09 -6.15 -17.80
C GLY A 82 -15.90 -4.70 -17.37
N GLU A 83 -16.89 -4.12 -16.69
CA GLU A 83 -16.80 -2.72 -16.22
C GLU A 83 -15.77 -2.58 -15.09
N VAL A 84 -15.72 -3.55 -14.16
CA VAL A 84 -14.72 -3.56 -13.08
C VAL A 84 -13.31 -3.63 -13.64
N ASP A 85 -13.04 -4.55 -14.57
CA ASP A 85 -11.72 -4.73 -15.16
C ASP A 85 -11.29 -3.50 -15.98
N GLU A 86 -12.21 -2.92 -16.76
CA GLU A 86 -11.97 -1.68 -17.51
C GLU A 86 -11.60 -0.51 -16.60
N ILE A 87 -12.29 -0.34 -15.47
CA ILE A 87 -12.00 0.73 -14.50
C ILE A 87 -10.66 0.49 -13.82
N CYS A 88 -10.40 -0.73 -13.32
CA CYS A 88 -9.14 -1.08 -12.68
C CYS A 88 -7.95 -0.87 -13.63
N HIS A 89 -8.08 -1.28 -14.90
CA HIS A 89 -7.05 -1.03 -15.91
C HIS A 89 -6.92 0.45 -16.27
N ALA A 90 -8.04 1.21 -16.32
CA ALA A 90 -8.00 2.63 -16.62
C ALA A 90 -7.27 3.45 -15.54
N LEU A 91 -7.29 3.00 -14.28
CA LEU A 91 -6.54 3.65 -13.20
C LEU A 91 -5.02 3.53 -13.39
N GLN A 92 -4.57 2.35 -13.83
CA GLN A 92 -3.16 1.99 -13.97
C GLN A 92 -2.56 2.38 -15.32
N ARG A 93 -3.37 2.88 -16.25
CA ARG A 93 -2.90 3.27 -17.58
C ARG A 93 -1.91 4.44 -17.49
N ASP A 94 -0.81 4.34 -18.23
CA ASP A 94 0.18 5.39 -18.40
C ASP A 94 -0.48 6.74 -18.74
N GLY A 95 -0.13 7.78 -17.98
CA GLY A 95 -0.68 9.13 -18.15
C GLY A 95 -2.06 9.35 -17.50
N SER A 96 -2.58 8.37 -16.77
CA SER A 96 -3.71 8.55 -15.86
C SER A 96 -3.37 9.55 -14.75
N ARG A 97 -4.39 10.17 -14.15
CA ARG A 97 -4.22 11.01 -12.94
C ARG A 97 -3.52 10.24 -11.81
N TRP A 98 -3.76 8.94 -11.75
CA TRP A 98 -3.33 8.07 -10.65
C TRP A 98 -2.01 7.33 -10.93
N ASP A 99 -1.48 7.48 -12.14
CA ASP A 99 -0.25 6.89 -12.64
C ASP A 99 0.92 7.05 -11.66
N MET A 100 1.09 8.25 -11.07
CA MET A 100 2.17 8.53 -10.13
C MET A 100 2.15 7.68 -8.83
N PHE A 101 1.01 7.06 -8.49
CA PHE A 101 0.87 6.23 -7.29
C PHE A 101 1.08 4.75 -7.58
N PHE A 102 1.13 4.35 -8.85
CA PHE A 102 1.43 2.98 -9.26
C PHE A 102 2.89 2.91 -9.71
N PRO A 103 3.69 1.99 -9.17
CA PRO A 103 5.06 1.81 -9.62
C PRO A 103 5.12 1.06 -10.95
N ASP A 104 5.88 1.58 -11.91
CA ASP A 104 6.02 0.98 -13.26
C ASP A 104 6.59 -0.45 -13.22
N TRP A 105 7.41 -0.74 -12.22
CA TRP A 105 8.07 -2.04 -12.04
C TRP A 105 7.17 -3.13 -11.44
N ILE A 106 5.94 -2.80 -11.02
CA ILE A 106 4.90 -3.79 -10.70
C ILE A 106 3.73 -3.58 -11.67
N PRO A 107 3.76 -4.22 -12.85
CA PRO A 107 2.62 -4.18 -13.75
C PRO A 107 1.41 -4.87 -13.11
N ASN A 108 0.21 -4.38 -13.39
CA ASN A 108 -1.05 -4.96 -12.91
C ASN A 108 -1.13 -5.14 -11.38
N SER A 109 -0.78 -4.09 -10.63
CA SER A 109 -0.74 -4.11 -9.16
C SER A 109 -2.11 -4.25 -8.46
N ILE A 110 -3.23 -4.23 -9.20
CA ILE A 110 -4.59 -4.36 -8.66
C ILE A 110 -5.19 -5.63 -9.20
N SER A 111 -5.64 -6.50 -8.30
CA SER A 111 -6.50 -7.63 -8.66
C SER A 111 -7.90 -7.43 -8.11
N ALA A 112 -8.90 -7.72 -8.93
CA ALA A 112 -10.29 -7.64 -8.53
C ALA A 112 -10.89 -9.04 -8.27
N SER A 113 -11.84 -9.11 -7.35
CA SER A 113 -12.75 -10.23 -7.18
C SER A 113 -14.17 -9.71 -7.04
N ILE A 114 -15.14 -10.49 -7.53
CA ILE A 114 -16.55 -10.10 -7.52
C ILE A 114 -17.34 -11.16 -6.78
N CYS A 115 -18.12 -10.74 -5.80
CA CYS A 115 -19.10 -11.56 -5.12
C CYS A 115 -20.49 -11.12 -5.54
N THR A 116 -21.30 -12.06 -6.01
CA THR A 116 -22.70 -11.81 -6.40
C THR A 116 -23.59 -11.44 -5.22
N VAL A 117 -23.19 -11.79 -3.99
CA VAL A 117 -23.93 -11.47 -2.77
C VAL A 117 -23.51 -10.10 -2.26
N GLY A 118 -24.40 -9.12 -2.42
CA GLY A 118 -24.25 -7.76 -1.90
C GLY A 118 -24.08 -7.70 -0.37
N HIS A 119 -23.64 -6.56 0.12
CA HIS A 119 -23.52 -6.31 1.56
C HIS A 119 -24.89 -6.08 2.20
N CYS A 120 -25.11 -6.61 3.40
CA CYS A 120 -26.41 -6.60 4.07
C CYS A 120 -27.02 -5.19 4.21
N GLU A 121 -26.18 -4.19 4.49
CA GLU A 121 -26.64 -2.82 4.77
C GLU A 121 -26.33 -1.82 3.66
N ALA A 122 -25.33 -2.12 2.83
CA ALA A 122 -24.79 -1.17 1.84
C ALA A 122 -25.19 -1.54 0.40
N GLY A 123 -25.67 -2.76 0.16
CA GLY A 123 -25.92 -3.26 -1.20
C GLY A 123 -24.60 -3.43 -1.95
N ASP A 124 -24.43 -2.66 -3.03
CA ASP A 124 -23.20 -2.63 -3.81
C ASP A 124 -22.08 -1.97 -3.02
N SER A 125 -21.01 -2.72 -2.79
CA SER A 125 -19.89 -2.28 -1.96
C SER A 125 -18.59 -2.84 -2.48
N ALA A 126 -17.50 -2.22 -2.08
CA ALA A 126 -16.18 -2.64 -2.47
C ALA A 126 -15.21 -2.44 -1.30
N THR A 127 -14.39 -3.45 -1.06
CA THR A 127 -13.37 -3.45 -0.02
C THR A 127 -12.01 -3.60 -0.68
N MET A 128 -11.10 -2.68 -0.38
CA MET A 128 -9.73 -2.76 -0.82
C MET A 128 -8.86 -3.31 0.31
N VAL A 129 -7.95 -4.21 -0.03
CA VAL A 129 -6.81 -4.58 0.78
C VAL A 129 -5.57 -4.20 -0.01
N SER A 130 -4.80 -3.25 0.49
CA SER A 130 -3.70 -2.64 -0.23
C SER A 130 -2.44 -2.64 0.61
N ASN A 131 -1.35 -3.10 0.02
CA ASN A 131 -0.01 -2.86 0.49
C ASN A 131 0.49 -1.54 -0.11
N ASN A 132 0.48 -0.48 0.71
CA ASN A 132 0.87 0.87 0.29
C ASN A 132 2.03 1.36 1.17
N THR A 133 2.99 2.06 0.56
CA THR A 133 4.15 2.60 1.26
C THR A 133 3.78 3.62 2.34
N SER A 134 2.62 4.31 2.27
CA SER A 134 2.15 5.26 3.29
C SER A 134 2.00 4.69 4.70
N MET A 135 2.15 3.38 4.88
CA MET A 135 2.26 2.74 6.20
C MET A 135 3.37 3.35 7.07
N TYR A 136 4.45 3.89 6.47
CA TYR A 136 5.52 4.56 7.22
C TYR A 136 4.99 5.69 8.11
N GLU A 137 3.95 6.44 7.66
CA GLU A 137 3.38 7.56 8.44
C GLU A 137 2.78 7.08 9.77
N VAL A 138 2.17 5.89 9.77
CA VAL A 138 1.59 5.26 10.96
C VAL A 138 2.70 4.82 11.91
N MET A 139 3.73 4.18 11.36
CA MET A 139 4.86 3.67 12.12
C MET A 139 5.69 4.80 12.74
N ASP A 140 5.93 5.89 12.01
CA ASP A 140 6.64 7.06 12.52
C ASP A 140 5.87 7.75 13.64
N ARG A 141 4.55 7.87 13.51
CA ARG A 141 3.69 8.42 14.56
C ARG A 141 3.72 7.54 15.81
N LEU A 142 3.64 6.23 15.65
CA LEU A 142 3.76 5.28 16.75
C LEU A 142 5.13 5.40 17.43
N GLY A 143 6.21 5.49 16.64
CA GLY A 143 7.57 5.71 17.12
C GLY A 143 7.70 7.00 17.93
N ALA A 144 7.14 8.11 17.44
CA ALA A 144 7.16 9.40 18.13
C ALA A 144 6.36 9.37 19.45
N CYS A 145 5.19 8.72 19.46
CA CYS A 145 4.42 8.50 20.69
C CYS A 145 5.25 7.70 21.70
N TRP A 146 5.88 6.61 21.27
CA TRP A 146 6.75 5.80 22.11
C TRP A 146 7.93 6.61 22.65
N ASP A 147 8.61 7.37 21.79
CA ASP A 147 9.76 8.21 22.15
C ASP A 147 9.38 9.24 23.23
N SER A 148 8.17 9.81 23.14
CA SER A 148 7.67 10.77 24.14
C SER A 148 7.44 10.11 25.51
N MET A 149 6.87 8.91 25.53
CA MET A 149 6.59 8.14 26.75
C MET A 149 7.88 7.65 27.41
N TYR A 150 8.82 7.16 26.58
CA TYR A 150 10.13 6.69 27.04
C TYR A 150 10.96 7.83 27.64
N LYS A 151 11.00 9.00 26.99
CA LYS A 151 11.66 10.21 27.53
C LYS A 151 11.07 10.66 28.86
N ALA A 152 9.75 10.57 29.02
CA ALA A 152 9.06 10.88 30.27
C ALA A 152 9.24 9.79 31.34
N LYS A 153 9.86 8.65 31.02
CA LYS A 153 9.96 7.44 31.86
C LYS A 153 8.60 6.97 32.38
N SER A 154 7.55 7.24 31.63
CA SER A 154 6.18 6.92 32.02
C SER A 154 5.94 5.42 31.88
N HIS A 155 5.38 4.79 32.92
CA HIS A 155 5.04 3.35 32.97
C HIS A 155 6.19 2.35 32.75
N LEU A 156 7.45 2.79 32.73
CA LEU A 156 8.60 1.89 32.56
C LEU A 156 8.72 0.82 33.66
N TYR A 157 8.36 1.17 34.90
CA TYR A 157 8.49 0.27 36.05
C TYR A 157 7.65 -1.00 35.91
N VAL A 158 6.50 -0.92 35.23
CA VAL A 158 5.59 -2.07 35.03
C VAL A 158 6.31 -3.14 34.22
N TYR A 159 6.95 -2.71 33.14
CA TYR A 159 7.70 -3.61 32.27
C TYR A 159 8.99 -4.14 32.92
N GLN A 160 9.65 -3.33 33.75
CA GLN A 160 10.84 -3.77 34.50
C GLN A 160 10.49 -4.79 35.59
N GLN A 161 9.32 -4.67 36.23
CA GLN A 161 8.83 -5.66 37.20
C GLN A 161 8.53 -7.00 36.55
N ASP A 162 8.04 -6.99 35.31
CA ASP A 162 7.81 -8.19 34.50
C ASP A 162 9.12 -8.79 33.92
N GLY A 163 10.26 -8.16 34.19
CA GLY A 163 11.58 -8.64 33.79
C GLY A 163 12.04 -8.19 32.40
N MET A 164 11.35 -7.26 31.74
CA MET A 164 11.79 -6.70 30.47
C MET A 164 12.89 -5.65 30.70
N SER A 165 14.04 -5.82 30.05
CA SER A 165 15.13 -4.87 30.16
C SER A 165 14.86 -3.62 29.31
N THR A 166 15.51 -2.51 29.64
CA THR A 166 15.43 -1.28 28.83
C THR A 166 16.07 -1.46 27.45
N GLU A 167 17.03 -2.37 27.34
CA GLU A 167 17.71 -2.69 26.08
C GLU A 167 16.73 -3.38 25.13
N ASP A 168 15.96 -4.37 25.59
CA ASP A 168 14.94 -5.06 24.79
C ASP A 168 13.87 -4.09 24.24
N MET A 169 13.49 -3.09 25.03
CA MET A 169 12.53 -2.07 24.61
C MET A 169 13.10 -1.17 23.50
N LEU A 170 14.38 -0.79 23.61
CA LEU A 170 15.07 -0.01 22.60
C LEU A 170 15.29 -0.81 21.31
N GLU A 171 15.61 -2.09 21.41
CA GLU A 171 15.70 -2.98 20.25
C GLU A 171 14.37 -3.04 19.52
N SER A 172 13.26 -3.23 20.23
CA SER A 172 11.91 -3.23 19.64
C SER A 172 11.58 -1.90 18.93
N ARG A 173 11.99 -0.77 19.51
CA ARG A 173 11.85 0.55 18.87
C ARG A 173 12.69 0.68 17.60
N ASN A 174 13.90 0.12 17.60
CA ASN A 174 14.79 0.12 16.43
C ASN A 174 14.23 -0.76 15.31
N VAL A 175 13.62 -1.91 15.63
CA VAL A 175 12.93 -2.75 14.65
C VAL A 175 11.76 -1.99 13.99
N LEU A 176 10.97 -1.24 14.77
CA LEU A 176 9.91 -0.40 14.21
C LEU A 176 10.47 0.67 13.26
N GLN A 177 11.59 1.30 13.63
CA GLN A 177 12.25 2.29 12.76
C GLN A 177 12.71 1.65 11.45
N TYR A 178 13.36 0.49 11.55
CA TYR A 178 13.85 -0.25 10.40
C TYR A 178 12.72 -0.56 9.41
N ILE A 179 11.57 -1.05 9.89
CA ILE A 179 10.42 -1.33 9.03
C ILE A 179 9.89 -0.03 8.38
N SER A 180 9.80 1.07 9.12
CA SER A 180 9.37 2.38 8.57
C SER A 180 10.32 2.85 7.46
N ASP A 181 11.63 2.74 7.69
CA ASP A 181 12.65 3.13 6.73
C ASP A 181 12.62 2.25 5.48
N GLN A 182 12.35 0.95 5.61
CA GLN A 182 12.13 0.05 4.47
C GLN A 182 10.93 0.48 3.61
N TYR A 183 9.80 0.84 4.23
CA TYR A 183 8.64 1.37 3.49
C TYR A 183 8.93 2.67 2.73
N ARG A 184 9.72 3.57 3.34
CA ARG A 184 10.21 4.78 2.68
C ARG A 184 11.15 4.46 1.53
N GLU A 185 11.99 3.43 1.69
CA GLU A 185 12.90 2.98 0.65
C GLU A 185 12.14 2.48 -0.57
N PHE A 186 11.16 1.59 -0.38
CA PHE A 186 10.31 1.06 -1.46
C PHE A 186 9.61 2.18 -2.26
N ALA A 187 9.20 3.26 -1.60
CA ALA A 187 8.60 4.41 -2.27
C ALA A 187 9.56 5.15 -3.22
N THR A 188 10.87 5.01 -3.02
CA THR A 188 11.94 5.64 -3.82
C THR A 188 12.57 4.70 -4.85
N TYR A 189 12.14 3.43 -4.93
CA TYR A 189 12.78 2.45 -5.81
C TYR A 189 12.70 2.81 -7.28
N GLU A 190 11.59 3.41 -7.74
CA GLU A 190 11.46 3.89 -9.11
C GLU A 190 12.54 4.92 -9.46
N ASP A 191 12.69 5.94 -8.61
CA ASP A 191 13.69 7.00 -8.79
C ASP A 191 15.14 6.48 -8.67
N LYS A 192 15.35 5.35 -7.98
CA LYS A 192 16.69 4.77 -7.71
C LYS A 192 17.14 3.75 -8.74
N PHE A 193 16.24 2.89 -9.20
CA PHE A 193 16.60 1.69 -9.98
C PHE A 193 16.17 1.76 -11.45
N PHE A 194 15.23 2.64 -11.80
CA PHE A 194 14.70 2.73 -13.16
C PHE A 194 15.08 4.07 -13.81
N GLY A 195 15.23 4.06 -15.14
CA GLY A 195 15.55 5.24 -15.96
C GLY A 195 14.34 6.16 -16.16
N GLU A 196 14.37 6.98 -17.21
CA GLU A 196 13.18 7.77 -17.59
C GLU A 196 12.00 6.84 -17.95
N ARG A 197 10.79 7.26 -17.54
CA ARG A 197 9.52 6.53 -17.69
C ARG A 197 9.39 5.83 -19.05
N GLY A 198 9.15 4.52 -19.01
CA GLY A 198 8.88 3.68 -20.18
C GLY A 198 10.03 2.75 -20.60
N ASP A 199 11.26 2.99 -20.14
CA ASP A 199 12.36 2.07 -20.36
C ASP A 199 12.53 1.20 -19.10
N HIS A 200 12.17 -0.09 -19.18
CA HIS A 200 12.38 -1.07 -18.09
C HIS A 200 13.88 -1.40 -17.90
N THR A 201 14.77 -0.49 -18.30
CA THR A 201 16.21 -0.63 -18.23
C THR A 201 16.67 -0.30 -16.82
N ILE A 202 17.11 -1.33 -16.12
CA ILE A 202 17.65 -1.20 -14.77
C ILE A 202 18.94 -0.38 -14.82
N ASN A 203 19.00 0.65 -13.99
CA ASN A 203 20.19 1.47 -13.87
C ASN A 203 21.31 0.66 -13.18
N GLN A 204 22.21 0.11 -13.99
CA GLN A 204 23.34 -0.72 -13.51
C GLN A 204 24.26 0.02 -12.53
N GLN A 205 24.23 1.36 -12.49
CA GLN A 205 25.04 2.15 -11.55
C GLN A 205 24.49 2.18 -10.12
N ALA A 206 23.23 1.81 -9.90
CA ALA A 206 22.59 1.74 -8.59
C ALA A 206 22.91 0.43 -7.83
N ILE A 207 23.45 -0.57 -8.53
CA ILE A 207 23.78 -1.92 -8.04
C ILE A 207 25.14 -1.97 -7.31
N LYS A 208 25.45 -0.95 -6.49
CA LYS A 208 26.76 -0.85 -5.82
C LYS A 208 26.85 -1.57 -4.47
N SER A 209 25.72 -1.98 -3.89
CA SER A 209 25.63 -2.67 -2.60
C SER A 209 25.09 -4.08 -2.77
N ASP A 210 25.61 -5.05 -2.01
CA ASP A 210 25.15 -6.45 -2.05
C ASP A 210 23.66 -6.58 -1.69
N GLU A 211 23.15 -5.71 -0.81
CA GLU A 211 21.70 -5.64 -0.49
C GLU A 211 20.87 -5.20 -1.71
N HIS A 212 21.39 -4.28 -2.53
CA HIS A 212 20.73 -3.84 -3.75
C HIS A 212 20.72 -4.93 -4.83
N GLN A 213 21.70 -5.84 -4.83
CA GLN A 213 21.68 -7.02 -5.70
C GLN A 213 20.58 -7.99 -5.31
N GLN A 214 20.40 -8.24 -4.01
CA GLN A 214 19.35 -9.13 -3.53
C GLN A 214 17.94 -8.56 -3.77
N ILE A 215 17.76 -7.25 -3.54
CA ILE A 215 16.52 -6.54 -3.90
C ILE A 215 16.28 -6.63 -5.40
N MET A 216 17.32 -6.51 -6.22
CA MET A 216 17.21 -6.60 -7.67
C MET A 216 16.81 -8.01 -8.13
N GLU A 217 17.34 -9.07 -7.52
CA GLU A 217 16.90 -10.45 -7.77
C GLU A 217 15.43 -10.66 -7.37
N GLU A 218 14.98 -10.08 -6.26
CA GLU A 218 13.58 -10.10 -5.85
C GLU A 218 12.70 -9.33 -6.83
N LEU A 219 13.12 -8.15 -7.32
CA LEU A 219 12.41 -7.37 -8.32
C LEU A 219 12.30 -8.12 -9.66
N VAL A 220 13.38 -8.76 -10.13
CA VAL A 220 13.35 -9.59 -11.35
C VAL A 220 12.40 -10.77 -11.18
N SER A 221 12.44 -11.44 -10.03
CA SER A 221 11.51 -12.53 -9.70
C SER A 221 10.05 -12.07 -9.69
N LEU A 222 9.77 -10.88 -9.11
CA LEU A 222 8.44 -10.28 -9.10
C LEU A 222 7.99 -9.96 -10.54
N THR A 223 8.82 -9.27 -11.32
CA THR A 223 8.55 -8.95 -12.72
C THR A 223 8.29 -10.20 -13.55
N GLU A 224 9.11 -11.26 -13.39
CA GLU A 224 8.87 -12.55 -14.06
C GLU A 224 7.56 -13.20 -13.63
N THR A 225 7.18 -13.09 -12.35
CA THR A 225 5.92 -13.63 -11.82
C THR A 225 4.71 -12.92 -12.42
N TYR A 226 4.74 -11.59 -12.48
CA TYR A 226 3.65 -10.77 -13.02
C TYR A 226 3.58 -10.82 -14.56
N ILE A 227 4.72 -10.83 -15.27
CA ILE A 227 4.75 -10.92 -16.75
C ILE A 227 4.40 -12.32 -17.27
N ARG A 228 4.88 -13.41 -16.61
CA ARG A 228 4.50 -14.78 -17.03
C ARG A 228 3.03 -15.11 -16.80
N THR A 229 2.31 -14.34 -15.98
CA THR A 229 0.88 -14.53 -15.82
C THR A 229 0.08 -14.05 -17.05
N GLU A 230 0.63 -13.14 -17.87
CA GLU A 230 0.00 -12.69 -19.12
C GLU A 230 0.04 -13.76 -20.22
N THR A 231 1.03 -14.66 -20.20
CA THR A 231 1.23 -15.68 -21.25
C THR A 231 0.42 -16.97 -21.05
N ARG A 232 -0.44 -17.03 -20.02
CA ARG A 232 -1.25 -18.21 -19.66
C ARG A 232 -2.77 -17.98 -19.75
N ALA A 233 -3.20 -17.04 -20.59
CA ALA A 233 -4.58 -16.90 -21.04
C ALA A 233 -4.77 -17.51 -22.43
#